data_AF-A0A7W3TLS5-F1
#
_entry.id   AF-A0A7W3TLS5-F1
#
_cell.length_a   1.000
_cell.length_b   1.000
_cell.length_c   1.000
_cell.angle_alpha   90.00
_cell.angle_beta   90.00
_cell.angle_gamma   90.00
#
_symmetry.space_group_name_H-M   'P 1'
#
loop_
_entity.id
_entity.type
_entity.pdbx_description
1 polymer ?
#
loop_
_entity_poly.entity_id
_entity_poly.type
_entity_poly.pdbx_seq_one_letter_code
_entity_poly.pdbx_strand_id
1 'polypeptide(L)'
;MTIDLKALGAFTSDELVPQEVTIGDTTVTVHVRVLPSIDVDRFVEETRDPDREIRINSLPRVLAKAIRDEEGKAIFTADAARSLRPLVRKEFVRAFQAVNNPQKDGDSGND
;
A
#
# COMPACT_ATOMS: atom_id res chain seq x y z
N MET A 1 -15.94 -22.42 24.30
CA MET A 1 -14.55 -22.08 23.94
C MET A 1 -14.61 -20.80 23.14
N THR A 2 -14.14 -19.68 23.71
CA THR A 2 -14.17 -18.38 23.05
C THR A 2 -12.85 -18.23 22.31
N ILE A 3 -12.89 -18.15 20.98
CA ILE A 3 -11.71 -17.92 20.17
C ILE A 3 -11.37 -16.43 20.26
N ASP A 4 -10.16 -16.10 20.71
CA ASP A 4 -9.65 -14.74 20.70
C ASP A 4 -9.16 -14.39 19.28
N LEU A 5 -10.07 -13.80 18.50
CA LEU A 5 -9.80 -13.37 17.13
C LEU A 5 -8.71 -12.29 17.05
N LYS A 6 -8.42 -11.54 18.13
CA LYS A 6 -7.33 -10.55 18.14
C LYS A 6 -5.96 -11.24 18.27
N ALA A 7 -5.85 -12.24 19.12
CA ALA A 7 -4.62 -13.03 19.27
C ALA A 7 -4.26 -13.82 17.99
N LEU A 8 -5.26 -14.10 17.16
CA LEU A 8 -5.08 -14.75 15.84
C LEU A 8 -4.75 -13.77 14.71
N GLY A 9 -4.62 -12.46 14.98
CA GLY A 9 -4.40 -11.47 13.93
C GLY A 9 -5.56 -11.33 12.93
N ALA A 10 -6.79 -11.68 13.34
CA ALA A 10 -7.96 -11.67 12.44
C ALA A 10 -8.49 -10.26 12.14
N PHE A 11 -7.88 -9.22 12.69
CA PHE A 11 -8.23 -7.82 12.46
C PHE A 11 -7.00 -7.07 11.98
N THR A 12 -7.19 -6.16 11.02
CA THR A 12 -6.14 -5.24 10.62
C THR A 12 -5.82 -4.29 11.76
N SER A 13 -4.65 -4.52 12.36
CA SER A 13 -4.01 -3.59 13.26
C SER A 13 -3.53 -2.38 12.45
N ASP A 14 -3.32 -1.24 13.12
CA ASP A 14 -2.54 -0.11 12.58
C ASP A 14 -1.05 -0.47 12.42
N GLU A 15 -0.76 -1.70 12.04
CA GLU A 15 0.58 -2.21 11.83
C GLU A 15 1.24 -1.45 10.70
N LEU A 16 2.44 -0.98 11.01
CA LEU A 16 3.33 -0.29 10.10
C LEU A 16 4.50 -1.21 9.82
N VAL A 17 4.61 -1.65 8.57
CA VAL A 17 5.71 -2.49 8.11
C VAL A 17 6.76 -1.59 7.47
N PRO A 18 8.00 -1.51 8.00
CA PRO A 18 9.06 -0.74 7.38
C PRO A 18 9.44 -1.37 6.04
N GLN A 19 9.66 -0.53 5.03
CA GLN A 19 10.06 -0.89 3.68
C GLN A 19 11.16 0.04 3.19
N GLU A 20 12.25 -0.54 2.69
CA GLU A 20 13.30 0.24 2.04
C GLU A 20 12.88 0.58 0.61
N VAL A 21 12.96 1.86 0.27
CA VAL A 21 12.60 2.41 -1.03
C VAL A 21 13.80 3.15 -1.59
N THR A 22 14.25 2.74 -2.78
CA THR A 22 15.41 3.35 -3.45
C THR A 22 14.94 4.34 -4.52
N ILE A 23 15.17 5.63 -4.30
CA ILE A 23 14.81 6.71 -5.22
C ILE A 23 16.10 7.31 -5.78
N GLY A 24 16.44 6.98 -7.02
CA GLY A 24 17.74 7.38 -7.60
C GLY A 24 18.87 6.71 -6.82
N ASP A 25 19.81 7.51 -6.31
CA ASP A 25 20.95 7.02 -5.53
C ASP A 25 20.69 7.04 -4.01
N THR A 26 19.44 7.31 -3.59
CA THR A 26 19.08 7.45 -2.18
C THR A 26 18.10 6.35 -1.75
N THR A 27 18.49 5.59 -0.73
CA THR A 27 17.59 4.64 -0.06
C THR A 27 16.99 5.31 1.17
N VAL A 28 15.66 5.26 1.29
CA VAL A 28 14.91 5.76 2.44
C VAL A 28 13.99 4.66 2.97
N THR A 29 13.81 4.61 4.28
CA THR A 29 12.81 3.74 4.90
C THR A 29 11.47 4.45 4.94
N VAL A 30 10.44 3.85 4.36
CA VAL A 30 9.05 4.27 4.52
C VAL A 30 8.31 3.24 5.36
N HIS A 31 7.26 3.66 6.05
CA HIS A 31 6.42 2.75 6.80
C HIS A 31 5.12 2.53 6.03
N VAL A 32 4.83 1.28 5.69
CA VAL A 32 3.61 0.93 4.96
C VAL A 32 2.60 0.37 5.95
N ARG A 33 1.46 1.03 6.07
CA ARG A 33 0.34 0.55 6.84
C ARG A 33 -0.28 -0.68 6.17
N VAL A 34 -0.52 -1.71 6.97
CA VAL A 34 -1.38 -2.84 6.56
C VAL A 34 -2.83 -2.32 6.49
N LEU A 35 -3.39 -2.31 5.29
CA LEU A 35 -4.74 -1.84 5.04
C LEU A 35 -5.77 -2.95 5.30
N PRO A 36 -6.96 -2.61 5.82
CA PRO A 36 -8.10 -3.51 5.81
C PRO A 36 -8.34 -4.13 4.44
N SER A 37 -8.69 -5.42 4.39
CA SER A 37 -8.97 -6.12 3.12
C SER A 37 -9.99 -5.38 2.27
N ILE A 38 -11.04 -4.80 2.88
CA ILE A 38 -12.05 -4.01 2.17
C ILE A 38 -11.47 -2.78 1.44
N ASP A 39 -10.39 -2.19 1.95
CA ASP A 39 -9.72 -1.06 1.29
C ASP A 39 -8.85 -1.52 0.13
N VAL A 40 -8.22 -2.69 0.26
CA VAL A 40 -7.45 -3.32 -0.82
C VAL A 40 -8.38 -3.78 -1.94
N ASP A 41 -9.50 -4.44 -1.59
CA ASP A 41 -10.52 -4.90 -2.54
C ASP A 41 -11.11 -3.71 -3.29
N ARG A 42 -11.49 -2.65 -2.57
CA ARG A 42 -11.98 -1.41 -3.19
C ARG A 42 -10.97 -0.82 -4.16
N PHE A 43 -9.68 -0.76 -3.79
CA PHE A 43 -8.65 -0.30 -4.72
C PHE A 43 -8.61 -1.16 -5.98
N VAL A 44 -8.62 -2.49 -5.86
CA VAL A 44 -8.63 -3.41 -7.00
C VAL A 44 -9.85 -3.19 -7.90
N GLU A 45 -11.03 -3.04 -7.32
CA GLU A 45 -12.26 -2.73 -8.06
C GLU A 45 -12.16 -1.40 -8.79
N GLU A 46 -11.72 -0.34 -8.10
CA GLU A 46 -11.57 1.00 -8.66
C GLU A 46 -10.56 1.06 -9.83
N THR A 47 -9.55 0.16 -9.88
CA THR A 47 -8.64 0.10 -11.04
C THR A 47 -9.31 -0.38 -12.32
N ARG A 48 -10.46 -1.05 -12.22
CA ARG A 48 -11.24 -1.62 -13.33
C ARG A 48 -12.56 -0.88 -13.58
N ASP A 49 -12.84 0.16 -12.80
CA ASP A 49 -14.07 0.94 -12.88
C ASP A 49 -14.26 1.55 -14.29
N PRO A 50 -15.47 1.60 -14.87
CA PRO A 50 -15.72 2.24 -16.16
C PRO A 50 -15.46 3.76 -16.16
N ASP A 51 -15.56 4.43 -15.01
CA ASP A 51 -15.26 5.85 -14.87
C ASP A 51 -13.74 6.09 -14.83
N ARG A 52 -13.27 6.90 -15.78
CA ARG A 52 -11.86 7.27 -15.91
C ARG A 52 -11.35 8.01 -14.67
N GLU A 53 -12.16 8.88 -14.08
CA GLU A 53 -11.76 9.64 -12.91
C GLU A 53 -11.59 8.71 -11.71
N ILE A 54 -12.46 7.71 -11.53
CA ILE A 54 -12.30 6.72 -10.47
C ILE A 54 -10.99 5.94 -10.65
N ARG A 55 -10.71 5.45 -11.86
CA ARG A 55 -9.48 4.71 -12.17
C ARG A 55 -8.20 5.51 -11.90
N ILE A 56 -8.15 6.76 -12.34
CA ILE A 56 -6.93 7.59 -12.19
C ILE A 56 -6.70 7.98 -10.73
N ASN A 57 -7.78 8.11 -9.96
CA ASN A 57 -7.73 8.53 -8.57
C ASN A 57 -7.55 7.38 -7.58
N SER A 58 -7.74 6.12 -7.97
CA SER A 58 -7.60 4.96 -7.08
C SER A 58 -6.20 4.82 -6.50
N LEU A 59 -5.16 4.84 -7.35
CA LEU A 59 -3.79 4.65 -6.92
C LEU A 59 -3.26 5.79 -6.01
N PRO A 60 -3.43 7.07 -6.33
CA PRO A 60 -3.02 8.16 -5.43
C PRO A 60 -3.71 8.08 -4.06
N ARG A 61 -5.00 7.70 -4.02
CA ARG A 61 -5.75 7.53 -2.77
C ARG A 61 -5.22 6.38 -1.93
N VAL A 62 -4.96 5.21 -2.53
CA VAL A 62 -4.45 4.06 -1.77
C VAL A 62 -3.04 4.31 -1.24
N LEU A 63 -2.16 4.94 -2.03
CA LEU A 63 -0.82 5.31 -1.57
C LEU A 63 -0.85 6.33 -0.43
N ALA A 64 -1.69 7.36 -0.53
CA ALA A 64 -1.87 8.34 0.54
C ALA A 64 -2.52 7.75 1.80
N LYS A 65 -3.12 6.55 1.71
CA LYS A 65 -3.65 5.80 2.86
C LYS A 65 -2.63 4.83 3.45
N ALA A 66 -1.79 4.23 2.61
CA ALA A 66 -0.84 3.19 3.03
C ALA A 66 0.51 3.76 3.50
N ILE A 67 1.04 4.79 2.81
CA ILE A 67 2.40 5.28 3.10
C ILE A 67 2.38 6.24 4.28
N ARG A 68 3.14 5.90 5.31
CA ARG A 68 3.24 6.59 6.60
C ARG A 68 4.70 6.84 6.99
N ASP A 69 4.89 7.81 7.87
CA ASP A 69 6.14 7.94 8.62
C ASP A 69 6.18 6.92 9.78
N GLU A 70 7.28 6.93 10.53
CA GLU A 70 7.49 6.05 11.68
C GLU A 70 6.48 6.26 12.82
N GLU A 71 5.83 7.43 12.86
CA GLU A 71 4.78 7.77 13.84
C GLU A 71 3.38 7.42 13.34
N GLY A 72 3.24 6.85 12.14
CA GLY A 72 1.96 6.50 11.55
C GLY A 72 1.19 7.67 10.94
N LYS A 73 1.83 8.82 10.73
CA LYS A 73 1.23 9.98 10.06
C LYS A 73 1.40 9.88 8.55
N ALA A 74 0.46 10.46 7.80
CA ALA A 74 0.52 10.48 6.35
C ALA A 74 1.67 11.38 5.86
N ILE A 75 2.57 10.83 5.04
CA ILE A 75 3.68 11.59 4.44
C ILE A 75 3.17 12.56 3.36
N PHE A 76 2.09 12.19 2.67
CA PHE A 76 1.53 12.99 1.57
C PHE A 76 0.02 12.78 1.42
N THR A 77 -0.64 13.77 0.82
CA THR A 77 -2.05 13.71 0.44
C THR A 77 -2.24 12.97 -0.89
N ALA A 78 -3.48 12.59 -1.23
CA ALA A 78 -3.79 12.01 -2.53
C ALA A 78 -3.42 12.95 -3.70
N ASP A 79 -3.61 14.26 -3.52
CA ASP A 79 -3.23 15.28 -4.52
C ASP A 79 -1.72 15.35 -4.72
N ALA A 80 -0.95 15.31 -3.63
CA ALA A 80 0.51 15.22 -3.70
C ALA A 80 0.96 13.89 -4.34
N ALA A 81 0.28 12.78 -4.05
CA ALA A 81 0.55 11.48 -4.65
C ALA A 81 0.36 11.47 -6.18
N ARG A 82 -0.60 12.23 -6.72
CA ARG A 82 -0.78 12.40 -8.17
C ARG A 82 0.44 13.05 -8.84
N SER A 83 1.13 13.91 -8.10
CA SER A 83 2.26 14.70 -8.60
C SER A 83 3.61 14.00 -8.42
N LEU A 84 3.62 12.76 -7.91
CA LEU A 84 4.85 12.00 -7.74
C LEU A 84 5.53 11.74 -9.09
N ARG A 85 6.86 11.90 -9.10
CA ARG A 85 7.68 11.49 -10.24
C ARG A 85 7.47 10.00 -10.52
N PRO A 86 7.49 9.55 -11.79
CA PRO A 86 7.20 8.16 -12.14
C PRO A 86 8.04 7.11 -11.38
N LEU A 87 9.33 7.39 -11.18
CA LEU A 87 10.24 6.50 -10.44
C LEU A 87 9.83 6.39 -8.96
N VAL A 88 9.61 7.52 -8.29
CA VAL A 88 9.16 7.54 -6.89
C VAL A 88 7.83 6.81 -6.72
N ARG A 89 6.89 7.07 -7.63
CA ARG A 89 5.58 6.40 -7.62
C ARG A 89 5.72 4.89 -7.76
N LYS A 90 6.59 4.42 -8.66
CA LYS A 90 6.84 2.98 -8.87
C LYS A 90 7.34 2.31 -7.59
N GLU A 91 8.25 2.94 -6.87
CA GLU A 91 8.80 2.35 -5.64
C GLU A 91 7.77 2.34 -4.49
N PHE A 92 6.96 3.39 -4.34
CA PHE A 92 5.86 3.36 -3.37
C PHE A 92 4.78 2.32 -3.71
N VAL A 93 4.51 2.08 -5.00
CA VAL A 93 3.62 1.00 -5.44
C VAL A 93 4.19 -0.37 -5.06
N ARG A 94 5.51 -0.58 -5.25
CA ARG A 94 6.18 -1.82 -4.86
C ARG A 94 6.11 -2.06 -3.35
N ALA A 95 6.47 -1.05 -2.56
CA ALA A 95 6.37 -1.12 -1.10
C ALA A 95 4.93 -1.41 -0.62
N PHE A 96 3.94 -0.74 -1.23
CA PHE A 96 2.53 -1.03 -0.95
C PHE A 96 2.16 -2.48 -1.25
N GLN A 97 2.56 -3.01 -2.41
CA GLN A 97 2.24 -4.37 -2.85
C GLN A 97 2.91 -5.44 -1.98
N ALA A 98 4.17 -5.24 -1.60
CA ALA A 98 4.90 -6.18 -0.72
C ALA A 98 4.17 -6.40 0.62
N VAL A 99 3.53 -5.36 1.14
CA VAL A 99 2.84 -5.41 2.43
C VAL A 99 1.36 -5.79 2.31
N ASN A 100 0.66 -5.27 1.30
CA ASN A 100 -0.79 -5.39 1.19
C ASN A 100 -1.26 -6.40 0.13
N ASN A 101 -0.35 -7.01 -0.62
CA ASN A 101 -0.66 -8.05 -1.60
C ASN A 101 0.44 -9.15 -1.65
N PRO A 102 0.66 -9.89 -0.55
CA PRO A 102 1.72 -10.88 -0.44
C PRO A 102 1.55 -12.08 -1.40
N GLN A 103 0.37 -12.27 -2.00
CA GLN A 103 0.15 -13.34 -2.99
C GLN A 103 0.92 -13.14 -4.31
N LYS A 104 1.49 -11.96 -4.57
CA LYS A 104 2.32 -11.73 -5.77
C LYS A 104 3.79 -12.14 -5.62
N ASP A 105 4.30 -12.32 -4.41
CA ASP A 105 5.68 -12.78 -4.20
C ASP A 105 5.80 -14.32 -4.17
N GLY A 106 4.66 -15.03 -4.21
CA GLY A 106 4.61 -16.51 -4.28
C GLY A 106 4.69 -17.10 -5.70
N ASP A 107 4.73 -16.28 -6.75
CA ASP A 107 4.79 -16.71 -8.16
C ASP A 107 6.15 -16.39 -8.82
N SER A 108 7.21 -16.34 -8.00
CA SER A 108 8.59 -16.35 -8.48
C SER A 108 9.11 -17.79 -8.48
N GLY A 109 8.65 -18.61 -9.41
CA GLY A 109 9.11 -20.00 -9.49
C GLY A 109 8.44 -20.83 -10.58
N ASN A 110 8.49 -20.38 -11.83
CA ASN A 110 8.29 -21.26 -12.98
C ASN A 110 9.63 -21.94 -13.31
N ASP A 111 9.68 -23.25 -13.09
CA ASP A 111 10.47 -24.20 -13.89
C ASP A 111 9.48 -25.12 -14.62
#